data_AF-A0A9N8KII9-F1
#
_entry.id   AF-A0A9N8KII9-F1
#
_cell.length_a   1.000
_cell.length_b   1.000
_cell.length_c   1.000
_cell.angle_alpha   90.00
_cell.angle_beta   90.00
_cell.angle_gamma   90.00
#
_symmetry.space_group_name_H-M   'P 1'
#
loop_
_entity.id
_entity.type
_entity.pdbx_description
1 polymer ?
#
loop_
_entity_poly.entity_id
_entity_poly.type
_entity_poly.pdbx_seq_one_letter_code
_entity_poly.pdbx_strand_id
1 'polypeptide(L)'
;IGVESQDGWTIDAHPIHGAAASTNHPPVGSSFRTYRPIYFHEFVANHAARKRYWARSFLGWTNLNKSKPNPAHRAVADLGRLGYLSSVITQTHPSLRTLELHGYLRSAVCTTCRTEYDRQLFQNDLAQLNPAWSDFLNEMLASGALTTENPDERRRLGLKTNPDGDVDVPGVDYATFRYPACPSCLAKPPTDKDGKRHVVEVDVDGAWLAGNSTAGILKPNVIMFGESIPDTTKVAAEKAIDEASRVLVLGSSLATYSAWRLVKRAREQAMPVGIVNIGGVRGEDQFFGHLSTGNTGKEGLRCAHILEEMLPSLVTELSQRSTAPLTASAMARPFVPAPWA
;
A
#
# COMPACT_ATOMS: atom_id res chain seq x y z
N ILE A 1 -8.21 -11.50 3.99
CA ILE A 1 -8.98 -10.58 3.13
C ILE A 1 -8.06 -9.45 2.70
N GLY A 2 -7.42 -9.56 1.54
CA GLY A 2 -6.76 -8.42 0.88
C GLY A 2 -7.64 -7.97 -0.28
N VAL A 3 -7.81 -6.65 -0.46
CA VAL A 3 -8.49 -6.02 -1.60
C VAL A 3 -7.43 -5.25 -2.37
N GLU A 4 -7.18 -5.64 -3.60
CA GLU A 4 -6.54 -4.83 -4.64
C GLU A 4 -7.64 -4.61 -5.68
N SER A 5 -7.86 -3.38 -6.14
CA SER A 5 -8.84 -3.09 -7.19
C SER A 5 -8.14 -2.47 -8.40
N GLN A 6 -8.65 -2.76 -9.60
CA GLN A 6 -7.99 -2.41 -10.87
C GLN A 6 -8.27 -0.99 -11.38
N ASP A 7 -8.96 -0.16 -10.60
CA ASP A 7 -9.26 1.22 -11.01
C ASP A 7 -8.59 2.22 -10.07
N GLY A 8 -7.39 2.68 -10.49
CA GLY A 8 -6.83 3.98 -10.07
C GLY A 8 -6.47 4.20 -8.59
N TRP A 9 -5.33 3.63 -8.17
CA TRP A 9 -4.34 4.09 -7.15
C TRP A 9 -4.79 4.03 -5.66
N THR A 10 -4.28 3.19 -4.76
CA THR A 10 -2.96 2.51 -4.52
C THR A 10 -3.27 1.11 -3.94
N ILE A 11 -3.09 -0.06 -4.56
CA ILE A 11 -2.16 -0.71 -5.53
C ILE A 11 -0.96 -1.39 -4.86
N ASP A 12 -0.95 -2.73 -4.99
CA ASP A 12 0.20 -3.64 -4.89
C ASP A 12 1.47 -2.98 -5.41
N ALA A 13 2.53 -3.03 -4.64
CA ALA A 13 3.84 -2.80 -5.19
C ALA A 13 4.22 -3.97 -6.12
N HIS A 14 3.59 -4.12 -7.30
CA HIS A 14 4.16 -4.70 -8.52
C HIS A 14 3.25 -4.44 -9.75
N PRO A 15 3.83 -4.06 -10.91
CA PRO A 15 3.10 -4.04 -12.17
C PRO A 15 2.89 -5.47 -12.68
N ILE A 16 1.65 -5.97 -12.69
CA ILE A 16 1.25 -7.00 -13.65
C ILE A 16 1.01 -6.27 -14.98
N HIS A 17 2.05 -6.11 -15.78
CA HIS A 17 1.94 -6.13 -17.24
C HIS A 17 3.01 -7.09 -17.73
N GLY A 18 2.59 -8.08 -18.51
CA GLY A 18 3.35 -9.27 -18.84
C GLY A 18 4.80 -9.00 -19.29
N ALA A 19 5.74 -9.42 -18.45
CA ALA A 19 6.84 -10.21 -18.97
C ALA A 19 6.61 -11.61 -18.40
N ALA A 20 6.09 -12.49 -19.26
CA ALA A 20 6.39 -13.90 -19.12
C ALA A 20 7.88 -14.05 -18.79
N ALA A 21 8.24 -15.10 -18.05
CA ALA A 21 9.56 -15.68 -18.21
C ALA A 21 9.71 -16.10 -19.69
N SER A 22 10.04 -15.14 -20.55
CA SER A 22 10.43 -15.36 -21.92
C SER A 22 11.91 -15.69 -21.86
N THR A 23 12.23 -16.94 -22.14
CA THR A 23 13.57 -17.48 -22.30
C THR A 23 14.29 -16.93 -23.54
N ASN A 24 14.09 -15.67 -23.91
CA ASN A 24 14.72 -15.06 -25.08
C ASN A 24 15.41 -13.75 -24.70
N HIS A 25 16.71 -13.69 -24.99
CA HIS A 25 17.54 -12.50 -24.87
C HIS A 25 16.90 -11.29 -25.58
N PRO A 26 16.96 -10.07 -24.99
CA PRO A 26 16.46 -8.89 -25.65
C PRO A 26 17.42 -8.44 -26.78
N PRO A 27 16.90 -7.87 -27.88
CA PRO A 27 17.73 -7.24 -28.89
C PRO A 27 18.39 -5.98 -28.32
N VAL A 28 19.64 -5.76 -28.71
CA VAL A 28 20.44 -4.58 -28.35
C VAL A 28 19.76 -3.31 -28.89
N GLY A 29 19.54 -2.31 -28.02
CA GLY A 29 19.28 -0.93 -28.47
C GLY A 29 18.01 -0.22 -28.00
N SER A 30 17.25 -0.72 -27.03
CA SER A 30 16.05 -0.03 -26.52
C SER A 30 16.15 0.26 -25.01
N SER A 31 16.32 1.53 -24.64
CA SER A 31 16.42 1.98 -23.24
C SER A 31 15.05 2.34 -22.65
N PHE A 32 14.14 1.38 -22.55
CA PHE A 32 12.98 1.55 -21.67
C PHE A 32 13.44 1.29 -20.23
N ARG A 33 13.62 2.36 -19.44
CA ARG A 33 14.00 2.25 -18.03
C ARG A 33 12.84 1.62 -17.26
N THR A 34 12.92 0.32 -17.03
CA THR A 34 11.93 -0.45 -16.28
C THR A 34 11.84 0.10 -14.86
N TYR A 35 10.62 0.31 -14.37
CA TYR A 35 10.37 0.71 -12.98
C TYR A 35 11.07 -0.29 -12.04
N ARG A 36 11.93 0.22 -11.15
CA ARG A 36 12.62 -0.56 -10.14
C ARG A 36 12.22 -0.03 -8.77
N PRO A 37 11.51 -0.84 -7.95
CA PRO A 37 11.19 -0.46 -6.58
C PRO A 37 12.45 -0.16 -5.77
N ILE A 38 12.37 0.83 -4.87
CA ILE A 38 13.44 1.10 -3.91
C ILE A 38 13.42 0.06 -2.80
N TYR A 39 14.59 -0.50 -2.48
CA TYR A 39 14.73 -1.42 -1.35
C TYR A 39 15.00 -0.66 -0.05
N PHE A 40 14.59 -1.22 1.08
CA PHE A 40 14.76 -0.59 2.39
C PHE A 40 16.22 -0.26 2.71
N HIS A 41 17.13 -1.21 2.48
CA HIS A 41 18.55 -1.01 2.73
C HIS A 41 19.14 0.11 1.84
N GLU A 42 18.68 0.22 0.59
CA GLU A 42 19.07 1.28 -0.34
C GLU A 42 18.56 2.64 0.15
N PHE A 43 17.30 2.72 0.57
CA PHE A 43 16.71 3.94 1.12
C PHE A 43 17.47 4.43 2.36
N VAL A 44 17.77 3.54 3.30
CA VAL A 44 18.46 3.90 4.55
C VAL A 44 19.92 4.30 4.28
N ALA A 45 20.63 3.57 3.41
CA ALA A 45 22.05 3.79 3.18
C ALA A 45 22.35 4.97 2.24
N ASN A 46 21.47 5.28 1.27
CA ASN A 46 21.79 6.21 0.19
C ASN A 46 20.97 7.50 0.25
N HIS A 47 21.66 8.61 0.56
CA HIS A 47 21.06 9.95 0.61
C HIS A 47 20.45 10.40 -0.72
N ALA A 48 21.11 10.13 -1.86
CA ALA A 48 20.59 10.48 -3.18
C ALA A 48 19.35 9.66 -3.55
N ALA A 49 19.29 8.39 -3.13
CA ALA A 49 18.10 7.55 -3.30
C ALA A 49 16.90 8.12 -2.52
N ARG A 50 17.12 8.62 -1.29
CA ARG A 50 16.06 9.30 -0.51
C ARG A 50 15.58 10.58 -1.16
N LYS A 51 16.50 11.42 -1.67
CA LYS A 51 16.13 12.64 -2.40
C LYS A 51 15.23 12.33 -3.59
N ARG A 52 15.63 11.35 -4.40
CA ARG A 52 14.84 10.89 -5.54
C ARG A 52 13.48 10.32 -5.12
N TYR A 53 13.43 9.48 -4.09
CA TYR A 53 12.18 8.93 -3.59
C TYR A 53 11.22 10.04 -3.14
N TRP A 54 11.68 10.95 -2.28
CA TRP A 54 10.83 12.00 -1.73
C TRP A 54 10.39 13.02 -2.78
N ALA A 55 11.22 13.34 -3.78
CA ALA A 55 10.82 14.18 -4.90
C ALA A 55 9.66 13.56 -5.72
N ARG A 56 9.76 12.26 -6.03
CA ARG A 56 8.72 11.53 -6.75
C ARG A 56 7.44 11.41 -5.91
N SER A 57 7.59 11.14 -4.61
CA SER A 57 6.47 11.07 -3.65
C SER A 57 5.80 12.43 -3.45
N PHE A 58 6.55 13.52 -3.45
CA PHE A 58 6.05 14.88 -3.31
C PHE A 58 5.04 15.23 -4.42
N LEU A 59 5.38 14.89 -5.67
CA LEU A 59 4.49 15.13 -6.82
C LEU A 59 3.26 14.23 -6.80
N GLY A 60 3.42 12.96 -6.44
CA GLY A 60 2.33 11.99 -6.47
C GLY A 60 1.37 12.06 -5.28
N TRP A 61 1.81 12.61 -4.14
CA TRP A 61 0.99 12.74 -2.93
C TRP A 61 -0.33 13.46 -3.15
N THR A 62 -0.36 14.50 -3.99
CA THR A 62 -1.59 15.29 -4.20
C THR A 62 -2.74 14.45 -4.73
N ASN A 63 -2.45 13.48 -5.61
CA ASN A 63 -3.47 12.58 -6.15
C ASN A 63 -3.92 11.58 -5.09
N LEU A 64 -2.96 10.98 -4.36
CA LEU A 64 -3.24 10.05 -3.27
C LEU A 64 -4.12 10.66 -2.18
N ASN A 65 -3.82 11.89 -1.78
CA ASN A 65 -4.55 12.59 -0.73
C ASN A 65 -6.00 12.93 -1.13
N LYS A 66 -6.26 13.07 -2.44
CA LYS A 66 -7.60 13.34 -2.98
C LYS A 66 -8.40 12.06 -3.23
N SER A 67 -7.76 10.89 -3.23
CA SER A 67 -8.41 9.61 -3.52
C SER A 67 -9.52 9.32 -2.52
N LYS A 68 -10.65 8.82 -3.04
CA LYS A 68 -11.82 8.43 -2.25
C LYS A 68 -12.12 6.95 -2.42
N PRO A 69 -12.82 6.33 -1.45
CA PRO A 69 -13.20 4.93 -1.54
C PRO A 69 -14.09 4.71 -2.77
N ASN A 70 -13.91 3.59 -3.47
CA ASN A 70 -14.71 3.23 -4.65
C ASN A 70 -15.89 2.28 -4.26
N PRO A 71 -16.75 1.84 -5.21
CA PRO A 71 -17.85 0.93 -4.91
C PRO A 71 -17.43 -0.39 -4.25
N ALA A 72 -16.29 -0.97 -4.63
CA ALA A 72 -15.77 -2.19 -4.02
C ALA A 72 -15.45 -1.99 -2.52
N HIS A 73 -14.80 -0.87 -2.16
CA HIS A 73 -14.49 -0.55 -0.76
C HIS A 73 -15.76 -0.39 0.08
N ARG A 74 -16.77 0.32 -0.47
CA ARG A 74 -18.06 0.47 0.19
C ARG A 74 -18.76 -0.87 0.36
N ALA A 75 -18.76 -1.72 -0.67
CA ALA A 75 -19.35 -3.05 -0.60
C ALA A 75 -18.67 -3.93 0.46
N VAL A 76 -17.34 -3.88 0.59
CA VAL A 76 -16.63 -4.59 1.68
C VAL A 76 -17.06 -4.05 3.05
N ALA A 77 -17.19 -2.73 3.21
CA ALA A 77 -17.74 -2.14 4.43
C ALA A 77 -19.15 -2.66 4.73
N ASP A 78 -20.00 -2.76 3.71
CA ASP A 78 -21.38 -3.24 3.82
C ASP A 78 -21.44 -4.72 4.20
N LEU A 79 -20.60 -5.57 3.61
CA LEU A 79 -20.46 -6.98 4.02
C LEU A 79 -20.02 -7.10 5.49
N GLY A 80 -19.16 -6.19 5.96
CA GLY A 80 -18.82 -6.09 7.39
C GLY A 80 -20.01 -5.69 8.26
N ARG A 81 -20.79 -4.67 7.85
CA ARG A 81 -22.01 -4.24 8.56
C ARG A 81 -23.08 -5.34 8.60
N LEU A 82 -23.16 -6.16 7.56
CA LEU A 82 -24.05 -7.32 7.48
C LEU A 82 -23.56 -8.53 8.31
N GLY A 83 -22.38 -8.48 8.91
CA GLY A 83 -21.83 -9.54 9.75
C GLY A 83 -21.16 -10.69 9.00
N TYR A 84 -20.95 -10.56 7.69
CA TYR A 84 -20.28 -11.58 6.88
C TYR A 84 -18.75 -11.53 6.99
N LEU A 85 -18.18 -10.40 7.43
CA LEU A 85 -16.73 -10.21 7.58
C LEU A 85 -16.35 -10.00 9.05
N SER A 86 -15.44 -10.83 9.57
CA SER A 86 -14.91 -10.70 10.93
C SER A 86 -13.67 -9.79 11.02
N SER A 87 -12.88 -9.70 9.95
CA SER A 87 -11.67 -8.90 9.88
C SER A 87 -11.32 -8.56 8.43
N VAL A 88 -10.51 -7.52 8.19
CA VAL A 88 -9.96 -7.22 6.87
C VAL A 88 -8.45 -7.03 6.99
N ILE A 89 -7.65 -7.77 6.21
CA ILE A 89 -6.18 -7.68 6.18
C ILE A 89 -5.78 -6.97 4.89
N THR A 90 -5.79 -5.65 4.94
CA THR A 90 -5.66 -4.84 3.75
C THR A 90 -4.26 -4.28 3.59
N GLN A 91 -4.04 -3.70 2.42
CA GLN A 91 -2.97 -2.75 2.18
C GLN A 91 -3.49 -1.29 2.25
N THR A 92 -4.82 -1.05 2.32
CA THR A 92 -5.46 0.28 2.53
C THR A 92 -6.92 0.22 3.07
N HIS A 93 -7.36 1.24 3.85
CA HIS A 93 -8.74 1.76 4.07
C HIS A 93 -9.26 1.83 5.55
N PRO A 94 -9.90 2.95 5.99
CA PRO A 94 -10.19 3.27 7.41
C PRO A 94 -11.56 2.87 8.03
N SER A 95 -12.50 2.24 7.32
CA SER A 95 -13.89 2.10 7.84
C SER A 95 -14.28 0.76 8.50
N LEU A 96 -13.37 -0.21 8.62
CA LEU A 96 -13.58 -1.50 9.29
C LEU A 96 -12.44 -1.78 10.27
N ARG A 97 -12.52 -2.85 11.09
CA ARG A 97 -11.35 -3.39 11.80
C ARG A 97 -10.35 -3.93 10.77
N THR A 98 -9.55 -3.01 10.23
CA THR A 98 -8.57 -3.28 9.19
C THR A 98 -7.20 -3.48 9.84
N LEU A 99 -6.45 -4.43 9.29
CA LEU A 99 -5.05 -4.64 9.60
C LEU A 99 -4.25 -4.30 8.34
N GLU A 100 -3.47 -3.22 8.41
CA GLU A 100 -2.66 -2.73 7.31
C GLU A 100 -1.32 -3.47 7.27
N LEU A 101 -1.25 -4.57 6.51
CA LEU A 101 -0.13 -5.51 6.52
C LEU A 101 1.20 -4.85 6.12
N HIS A 102 1.14 -3.88 5.21
CA HIS A 102 2.30 -3.16 4.69
C HIS A 102 2.33 -1.69 5.12
N GLY A 103 1.62 -1.32 6.18
CA GLY A 103 1.53 0.06 6.64
C GLY A 103 0.65 0.94 5.74
N TYR A 104 0.93 2.24 5.73
CA TYR A 104 0.08 3.26 5.13
C TYR A 104 0.85 4.53 4.74
N LEU A 105 0.34 5.26 3.75
CA LEU A 105 0.95 6.48 3.26
C LEU A 105 0.51 7.76 4.00
N ARG A 106 -0.46 7.69 4.92
CA ARG A 106 -0.92 8.85 5.71
C ARG A 106 0.10 9.38 6.71
N SER A 107 1.25 8.71 6.89
CA SER A 107 2.36 9.21 7.70
C SER A 107 3.71 8.85 7.08
N ALA A 108 4.73 9.61 7.45
CA ALA A 108 6.11 9.16 7.46
C ALA A 108 6.46 8.55 8.83
N VAL A 109 7.53 7.78 8.92
CA VAL A 109 8.04 7.19 10.16
C VAL A 109 9.55 7.33 10.22
N CYS A 110 10.08 7.66 11.40
CA CYS A 110 11.51 7.74 11.60
C CYS A 110 12.14 6.34 11.63
N THR A 111 13.20 6.13 10.85
CA THR A 111 13.93 4.85 10.82
C THR A 111 14.74 4.60 12.11
N THR A 112 14.95 5.63 12.94
CA THR A 112 15.67 5.53 14.22
C THR A 112 14.71 5.38 15.40
N CYS A 113 13.89 6.40 15.70
CA CYS A 113 13.05 6.41 16.90
C CYS A 113 11.63 5.86 16.70
N ARG A 114 11.26 5.50 15.45
CA ARG A 114 9.93 5.00 15.06
C ARG A 114 8.76 5.96 15.31
N THR A 115 9.04 7.22 15.67
CA THR A 115 8.00 8.25 15.75
C THR A 115 7.40 8.48 14.37
N GLU A 116 6.08 8.41 14.29
CA GLU A 116 5.32 8.78 13.10
C GLU A 116 5.28 10.31 12.95
N TYR A 117 5.29 10.75 11.71
CA TYR A 117 5.13 12.14 11.35
C TYR A 117 4.01 12.25 10.32
N ASP A 118 3.00 13.06 10.61
CA ASP A 118 1.84 13.25 9.74
C ASP A 118 2.27 13.60 8.31
N ARG A 119 1.70 12.91 7.32
CA ARG A 119 2.14 13.05 5.93
C ARG A 119 1.75 14.40 5.33
N GLN A 120 0.68 15.04 5.81
CA GLN A 120 0.27 16.36 5.36
C GLN A 120 1.22 17.43 5.92
N LEU A 121 1.60 17.35 7.19
CA LEU A 121 2.64 18.20 7.77
C LEU A 121 3.98 18.01 7.05
N PHE A 122 4.39 16.76 6.84
CA PHE A 122 5.60 16.45 6.09
C PHE A 122 5.56 16.97 4.64
N GLN A 123 4.40 16.92 3.96
CA GLN A 123 4.23 17.50 2.63
C GLN A 123 4.45 19.02 2.65
N ASN A 124 3.95 19.71 3.68
CA ASN A 124 4.12 21.16 3.81
C ASN A 124 5.60 21.50 4.03
N ASP A 125 6.32 20.75 4.87
CA ASP A 125 7.76 20.91 5.06
C ASP A 125 8.53 20.68 3.75
N LEU A 126 8.16 19.64 2.98
CA LEU A 126 8.76 19.40 1.67
C LEU A 126 8.52 20.57 0.72
N ALA A 127 7.32 21.16 0.69
CA ALA A 127 7.03 22.32 -0.16
C ALA A 127 7.85 23.55 0.25
N GLN A 128 7.96 23.81 1.56
CA GLN A 128 8.75 24.93 2.10
C GLN A 128 10.25 24.79 1.80
N LEU A 129 10.80 23.58 1.95
CA LEU A 129 12.20 23.30 1.67
C LEU A 129 12.53 23.31 0.17
N ASN A 130 11.52 23.20 -0.70
CA ASN A 130 11.69 23.08 -2.14
C ASN A 130 10.72 24.01 -2.93
N PRO A 131 10.85 25.35 -2.84
CA PRO A 131 9.92 26.29 -3.48
C PRO A 131 9.76 26.05 -4.98
N ALA A 132 10.86 25.84 -5.72
CA ALA A 132 10.80 25.57 -7.16
C ALA A 132 10.03 24.28 -7.52
N TRP A 133 10.11 23.25 -6.68
CA TRP A 133 9.32 22.02 -6.87
C TRP A 133 7.85 22.25 -6.53
N SER A 134 7.57 23.09 -5.53
CA SER A 134 6.21 23.49 -5.19
C SER A 134 5.55 24.28 -6.32
N ASP A 135 6.27 25.23 -6.92
CA ASP A 135 5.79 26.01 -8.06
C ASP A 135 5.52 25.09 -9.26
N PHE A 136 6.46 24.19 -9.57
CA PHE A 136 6.27 23.17 -10.61
C PHE A 136 5.03 22.29 -10.37
N LEU A 137 4.82 21.83 -9.13
CA LEU A 137 3.62 21.05 -8.78
C LEU A 137 2.34 21.87 -8.99
N ASN A 138 2.33 23.15 -8.61
CA ASN A 138 1.19 24.04 -8.80
C ASN A 138 0.86 24.25 -10.29
N GLU A 139 1.88 24.45 -11.13
CA GLU A 139 1.70 24.53 -12.60
C GLU A 139 1.12 23.24 -13.18
N MET A 140 1.59 22.08 -12.72
CA MET A 140 1.06 20.77 -13.12
C MET A 140 -0.39 20.56 -12.69
N LEU A 141 -0.78 21.04 -11.51
CA LEU A 141 -2.16 20.98 -11.04
C LEU A 141 -3.06 21.94 -11.83
N ALA A 142 -2.59 23.17 -12.09
CA ALA A 142 -3.33 24.18 -12.82
C ALA A 142 -3.59 23.79 -14.28
N SER A 143 -2.63 23.11 -14.91
CA SER A 143 -2.76 22.57 -16.27
C SER A 143 -3.61 21.29 -16.36
N GLY A 144 -4.00 20.70 -15.23
CA GLY A 144 -4.73 19.43 -15.19
C GLY A 144 -3.88 18.19 -15.51
N ALA A 145 -2.56 18.35 -15.63
CA ALA A 145 -1.63 17.27 -15.99
C ALA A 145 -1.64 16.10 -14.99
N LEU A 146 -2.00 16.37 -13.73
CA LEU A 146 -2.12 15.37 -12.66
C LEU A 146 -3.54 14.83 -12.47
N THR A 147 -4.57 15.46 -13.06
CA THR A 147 -5.99 15.13 -12.83
C THR A 147 -6.63 14.32 -13.94
N THR A 148 -5.97 14.17 -15.09
CA THR A 148 -6.53 13.37 -16.18
C THR A 148 -6.49 11.88 -15.85
N GLU A 149 -7.65 11.23 -15.88
CA GLU A 149 -7.79 9.78 -15.75
C GLU A 149 -7.48 9.05 -17.08
N ASN A 150 -7.30 9.79 -18.18
CA ASN A 150 -7.02 9.23 -19.49
C ASN A 150 -5.56 8.72 -19.57
N PRO A 151 -5.33 7.40 -19.73
CA PRO A 151 -3.99 6.82 -19.79
C PRO A 151 -3.13 7.36 -20.95
N ASP A 152 -3.75 7.73 -22.08
CA ASP A 152 -3.04 8.25 -23.25
C ASP A 152 -2.58 9.70 -23.05
N GLU A 153 -3.35 10.50 -22.30
CA GLU A 153 -2.98 11.87 -21.96
C GLU A 153 -1.85 11.89 -20.91
N ARG A 154 -1.92 11.02 -19.90
CA ARG A 154 -0.81 10.80 -18.94
C ARG A 154 0.46 10.34 -19.65
N ARG A 155 0.32 9.47 -20.67
CA ARG A 155 1.44 8.98 -21.49
C ARG A 155 2.04 10.07 -22.37
N ARG A 156 1.24 10.96 -22.95
CA ARG A 156 1.71 12.14 -23.71
C ARG A 156 2.47 13.13 -22.83
N LEU A 157 2.05 13.29 -21.58
CA LEU A 157 2.69 14.17 -20.59
C LEU A 157 3.90 13.51 -19.89
N GLY A 158 4.15 12.21 -20.10
CA GLY A 158 5.30 11.50 -19.55
C GLY A 158 5.25 11.24 -18.04
N LEU A 159 4.12 11.50 -17.38
CA LEU A 159 3.95 11.40 -15.93
C LEU A 159 3.29 10.06 -15.57
N LYS A 160 4.09 9.11 -15.11
CA LYS A 160 3.61 7.82 -14.61
C LYS A 160 3.61 7.82 -13.08
N THR A 161 2.42 7.70 -12.48
CA THR A 161 2.29 7.37 -11.05
C THR A 161 2.54 5.89 -10.85
N ASN A 162 3.29 5.54 -9.81
CA ASN A 162 3.60 4.17 -9.43
C ASN A 162 2.69 3.71 -8.28
N PRO A 163 2.66 2.40 -7.98
CA PRO A 163 1.78 1.88 -6.95
C PRO A 163 2.01 2.44 -5.54
N ASP A 164 3.24 2.80 -5.17
CA ASP A 164 3.56 3.48 -3.91
C ASP A 164 3.23 4.99 -3.94
N GLY A 165 2.59 5.42 -5.03
CA GLY A 165 2.09 6.76 -5.23
C GLY A 165 3.13 7.78 -5.66
N ASP A 166 4.35 7.36 -6.01
CA ASP A 166 5.39 8.26 -6.51
C ASP A 166 5.28 8.48 -8.04
N VAL A 167 5.84 9.58 -8.56
CA VAL A 167 5.78 9.92 -10.00
C VAL A 167 7.18 9.99 -10.59
N ASP A 168 7.47 9.21 -11.65
CA ASP A 168 8.71 9.38 -12.43
C ASP A 168 8.59 10.60 -13.36
N VAL A 169 9.59 11.49 -13.29
CA VAL A 169 9.70 12.67 -14.18
C VAL A 169 11.00 12.58 -14.98
N PRO A 170 10.95 12.35 -16.30
CA PRO A 170 12.14 12.28 -17.13
C PRO A 170 12.93 13.60 -17.15
N GLY A 171 14.26 13.53 -17.17
CA GLY A 171 15.13 14.70 -17.37
C GLY A 171 15.28 15.63 -16.15
N VAL A 172 14.70 15.29 -15.00
CA VAL A 172 14.82 16.11 -13.79
C VAL A 172 15.98 15.63 -12.91
N ASP A 173 16.82 16.57 -12.48
CA ASP A 173 17.83 16.33 -11.47
C ASP A 173 17.19 16.40 -10.07
N TYR A 174 17.27 15.29 -9.34
CA TYR A 174 16.76 15.17 -7.98
C TYR A 174 17.80 15.54 -6.91
N ALA A 175 19.05 15.83 -7.29
CA ALA A 175 20.15 16.07 -6.35
C ALA A 175 19.93 17.29 -5.45
N THR A 176 19.12 18.26 -5.91
CA THR A 176 18.78 19.48 -5.17
C THR A 176 17.59 19.32 -4.22
N PHE A 177 16.82 18.23 -4.33
CA PHE A 177 15.62 18.03 -3.52
C PHE A 177 15.99 17.84 -2.04
N ARG A 178 15.35 18.60 -1.16
CA ARG A 178 15.59 18.61 0.30
C ARG A 178 14.43 17.97 1.04
N TYR A 179 14.69 17.40 2.21
CA TYR A 179 13.67 16.80 3.06
C TYR A 179 13.99 17.05 4.54
N PRO A 180 12.98 17.18 5.41
CA PRO A 180 13.22 17.50 6.81
C PRO A 180 13.75 16.29 7.58
N ALA A 181 14.43 16.56 8.70
CA ALA A 181 14.80 15.55 9.67
C ALA A 181 13.60 15.16 10.56
N CYS A 182 13.66 14.02 11.23
CA CYS A 182 12.70 13.67 12.27
C CYS A 182 12.74 14.70 13.41
N PRO A 183 11.63 15.42 13.71
CA PRO A 183 11.62 16.44 14.75
C PRO A 183 11.95 15.88 16.14
N SER A 184 11.53 14.64 16.42
CA SER A 184 11.79 13.99 17.71
C SER A 184 13.27 13.65 17.89
N CYS A 185 13.93 13.09 16.88
CA CYS A 185 15.37 12.82 16.94
C CYS A 185 16.20 14.11 16.94
N LEU A 186 15.74 15.16 16.25
CA LEU A 186 16.41 16.45 16.26
C LEU A 186 16.36 17.09 17.66
N ALA A 187 15.19 17.10 18.29
CA ALA A 187 15.02 17.65 19.64
C ALA A 187 15.69 16.78 20.72
N LYS A 188 15.60 15.46 20.59
CA LYS A 188 16.13 14.49 21.55
C LYS A 188 16.80 13.33 20.80
N PRO A 189 18.08 13.48 20.40
CA PRO A 189 18.79 12.43 19.70
C PRO A 189 18.87 11.14 20.55
N PRO A 190 18.40 10.00 20.03
CA PRO A 190 18.42 8.73 20.76
C PRO A 190 19.84 8.22 20.95
N THR A 191 19.99 7.26 21.86
CA THR A 191 21.26 6.55 22.09
C THR A 191 21.13 5.13 21.54
N ASP A 192 22.18 4.63 20.88
CA ASP A 192 22.21 3.25 20.40
C ASP A 192 22.46 2.24 21.53
N LYS A 193 22.52 0.95 21.18
CA LYS A 193 22.71 -0.15 22.15
C LYS A 193 24.05 -0.08 22.88
N ASP A 194 25.04 0.57 22.27
CA ASP A 194 26.40 0.67 22.79
C ASP A 194 26.60 1.96 23.61
N GLY A 195 25.53 2.73 23.85
CA GLY A 195 25.59 3.97 24.62
C GLY A 195 26.05 5.18 23.81
N LYS A 196 26.26 5.05 22.50
CA LYS A 196 26.65 6.17 21.64
C LYS A 196 25.42 6.98 21.25
N ARG A 197 25.49 8.29 21.50
CA ARG A 197 24.41 9.22 21.15
C ARG A 197 24.40 9.46 19.65
N HIS A 198 23.23 9.32 19.05
CA HIS A 198 23.02 9.69 17.66
C HIS A 198 23.14 11.21 17.46
N VAL A 199 23.46 11.60 16.24
CA VAL A 199 23.55 12.98 15.79
C VAL A 199 22.53 13.19 14.68
N VAL A 200 21.83 14.32 14.72
CA VAL A 200 20.95 14.79 13.65
C VAL A 200 21.30 16.24 13.39
N GLU A 201 21.82 16.52 12.20
CA GLU A 201 22.14 17.86 11.74
C GLU A 201 21.15 18.28 10.67
N VAL A 202 20.80 19.56 10.71
CA VAL A 202 19.97 20.22 9.70
C VAL A 202 20.65 21.49 9.22
N ASP A 203 20.33 21.91 8.00
CA ASP A 203 20.74 23.23 7.54
C ASP A 203 19.84 24.34 8.11
N VAL A 204 20.08 25.59 7.69
CA VAL A 204 19.40 26.78 8.21
C VAL A 204 17.87 26.76 8.04
N ASP A 205 17.36 26.03 7.04
CA ASP A 205 15.91 25.90 6.80
C ASP A 205 15.33 24.62 7.40
N GLY A 206 16.14 23.79 8.06
CA GLY A 206 15.69 22.56 8.72
C GLY A 206 15.76 21.29 7.88
N ALA A 207 16.42 21.30 6.72
CA ALA A 207 16.59 20.08 5.91
C ALA A 207 17.68 19.17 6.48
N TRP A 208 17.46 17.85 6.44
CA TRP A 208 18.39 16.84 6.96
C TRP A 208 19.72 16.84 6.20
N LEU A 209 20.84 16.90 6.93
CA LEU A 209 22.20 16.90 6.37
C LEU A 209 22.88 15.54 6.45
N ALA A 210 23.48 15.10 5.34
CA ALA A 210 24.12 13.78 5.24
C ALA A 210 25.48 13.64 5.95
N GLY A 211 26.11 14.75 6.34
CA GLY A 211 27.48 14.80 6.87
C GLY A 211 27.66 13.96 8.14
N ASN A 212 27.26 14.49 9.29
CA ASN A 212 27.42 13.79 10.57
C ASN A 212 26.12 13.14 11.08
N SER A 213 25.01 13.29 10.37
CA SER A 213 23.74 12.71 10.80
C SER A 213 23.78 11.20 10.76
N THR A 214 23.53 10.58 11.91
CA THR A 214 23.47 9.13 12.09
C THR A 214 22.05 8.64 12.39
N ALA A 215 21.09 9.57 12.50
CA ALA A 215 19.70 9.31 12.80
C ALA A 215 18.77 10.32 12.13
N GLY A 216 17.48 10.22 12.42
CA GLY A 216 16.50 11.24 12.05
C GLY A 216 16.05 11.16 10.59
N ILE A 217 16.35 10.05 9.90
CA ILE A 217 15.83 9.79 8.55
C ILE A 217 14.35 9.43 8.67
N LEU A 218 13.50 10.14 7.93
CA LEU A 218 12.09 9.82 7.74
C LEU A 218 11.93 9.00 6.46
N LYS A 219 11.12 7.94 6.53
CA LYS A 219 10.65 7.16 5.39
C LYS A 219 9.11 7.19 5.35
N PRO A 220 8.44 6.92 4.22
CA PRO A 220 7.00 6.65 4.23
C PRO A 220 6.69 5.52 5.21
N ASN A 221 5.55 5.57 5.91
CA ASN A 221 5.15 4.52 6.85
C ASN A 221 4.57 3.29 6.14
N VAL A 222 5.27 2.83 5.11
CA VAL A 222 5.00 1.61 4.36
C VAL A 222 6.16 0.65 4.51
N ILE A 223 5.88 -0.65 4.43
CA ILE A 223 6.91 -1.68 4.44
C ILE A 223 7.55 -1.74 3.06
N MET A 224 8.82 -1.34 2.98
CA MET A 224 9.60 -1.38 1.74
C MET A 224 10.09 -2.79 1.40
N PHE A 225 10.54 -3.01 0.17
CA PHE A 225 11.16 -4.28 -0.21
C PHE A 225 12.41 -4.57 0.64
N GLY A 226 12.45 -5.77 1.22
CA GLY A 226 13.50 -6.18 2.16
C GLY A 226 13.33 -5.64 3.58
N GLU A 227 12.30 -4.83 3.86
CA GLU A 227 11.91 -4.48 5.23
C GLU A 227 11.04 -5.60 5.82
N SER A 228 11.24 -5.87 7.11
CA SER A 228 10.39 -6.83 7.84
C SER A 228 9.10 -6.16 8.29
N ILE A 229 7.98 -6.84 8.11
CA ILE A 229 6.70 -6.44 8.72
C ILE A 229 6.86 -6.50 10.25
N PRO A 230 6.38 -5.50 11.01
CA PRO A 230 6.40 -5.54 12.46
C PRO A 230 5.78 -6.82 13.03
N ASP A 231 6.41 -7.41 14.04
CA ASP A 231 5.95 -8.68 14.63
C ASP A 231 4.51 -8.59 15.15
N THR A 232 4.14 -7.45 15.72
CA THR A 232 2.76 -7.19 16.18
C THR A 232 1.75 -7.29 15.03
N THR A 233 2.05 -6.69 13.88
CA THR A 233 1.23 -6.76 12.66
C THR A 233 1.20 -8.17 12.09
N LYS A 234 2.34 -8.86 12.06
CA LYS A 234 2.44 -10.25 11.60
C LYS A 234 1.58 -11.19 12.44
N VAL A 235 1.71 -11.13 13.77
CA VAL A 235 0.94 -11.96 14.72
C VAL A 235 -0.55 -11.64 14.60
N ALA A 236 -0.92 -10.36 14.50
CA ALA A 236 -2.31 -9.97 14.30
C ALA A 236 -2.89 -10.52 12.98
N ALA A 237 -2.11 -10.55 11.91
CA ALA A 237 -2.55 -11.07 10.62
C ALA A 237 -2.75 -12.59 10.66
N GLU A 238 -1.81 -13.31 11.28
CA GLU A 238 -1.89 -14.76 11.45
C GLU A 238 -3.09 -15.14 12.33
N LYS A 239 -3.28 -14.43 13.45
CA LYS A 239 -4.44 -14.62 14.32
C LYS A 239 -5.76 -14.37 13.59
N ALA A 240 -5.83 -13.34 12.75
CA ALA A 240 -7.04 -13.07 11.97
C ALA A 240 -7.37 -14.18 10.95
N ILE A 241 -6.36 -14.90 10.45
CA ILE A 241 -6.57 -16.11 9.63
C ILE A 241 -7.04 -17.27 10.51
N ASP A 242 -6.39 -17.50 11.65
CA ASP A 242 -6.72 -18.62 12.56
C ASP A 242 -8.14 -18.54 13.14
N GLU A 243 -8.65 -17.32 13.35
CA GLU A 243 -10.02 -17.07 13.83
C GLU A 243 -11.07 -17.11 12.71
N ALA A 244 -10.66 -17.16 11.44
CA ALA A 244 -11.57 -17.16 10.31
C ALA A 244 -12.04 -18.58 9.96
N SER A 245 -13.27 -18.69 9.47
CA SER A 245 -13.82 -19.95 8.94
C SER A 245 -13.61 -20.09 7.42
N ARG A 246 -13.35 -18.97 6.74
CA ARG A 246 -13.15 -18.86 5.28
C ARG A 246 -12.25 -17.67 4.97
N VAL A 247 -11.50 -17.74 3.86
CA VAL A 247 -10.71 -16.62 3.34
C VAL A 247 -11.23 -16.21 1.98
N LEU A 248 -11.43 -14.90 1.78
CA LEU A 248 -11.68 -14.30 0.48
C LEU A 248 -10.54 -13.33 0.13
N VAL A 249 -9.89 -13.54 -1.01
CA VAL A 249 -8.89 -12.66 -1.61
C VAL A 249 -9.56 -11.89 -2.73
N LEU A 250 -9.39 -10.57 -2.73
CA LEU A 250 -10.02 -9.65 -3.67
C LEU A 250 -8.93 -8.88 -4.39
N GLY A 251 -8.94 -8.99 -5.72
CA GLY A 251 -8.03 -8.46 -6.74
C GLY A 251 -6.54 -8.52 -6.48
N SER A 252 -6.07 -9.39 -5.57
CA SER A 252 -4.65 -9.55 -5.32
C SER A 252 -4.01 -10.62 -6.19
N SER A 253 -2.84 -10.28 -6.74
CA SER A 253 -1.97 -11.22 -7.45
C SER A 253 -1.34 -12.26 -6.51
N LEU A 254 -1.30 -11.97 -5.20
CA LEU A 254 -0.50 -12.69 -4.21
C LEU A 254 0.98 -12.84 -4.60
N ALA A 255 1.52 -11.91 -5.40
CA ALA A 255 2.93 -11.95 -5.79
C ALA A 255 3.85 -11.85 -4.58
N THR A 256 3.50 -10.99 -3.61
CA THR A 256 4.26 -10.80 -2.36
C THR A 256 4.09 -11.98 -1.41
N TYR A 257 5.21 -12.46 -0.87
CA TYR A 257 5.20 -13.61 0.04
C TYR A 257 4.44 -13.35 1.35
N SER A 258 4.43 -12.10 1.83
CA SER A 258 3.76 -11.67 3.05
C SER A 258 2.25 -11.90 3.04
N ALA A 259 1.59 -11.64 1.92
CA ALA A 259 0.16 -11.92 1.73
C ALA A 259 -0.07 -13.38 1.35
N TRP A 260 0.74 -13.92 0.43
CA TRP A 260 0.61 -15.30 -0.04
C TRP A 260 0.69 -16.33 1.10
N ARG A 261 1.63 -16.16 2.05
CA ARG A 261 1.79 -17.07 3.19
C ARG A 261 0.56 -17.14 4.10
N LEU A 262 -0.25 -16.08 4.17
CA LEU A 262 -1.49 -16.07 4.97
C LEU A 262 -2.56 -16.94 4.31
N VAL A 263 -2.67 -16.87 2.98
CA VAL A 263 -3.60 -17.72 2.20
C VAL A 263 -3.12 -19.17 2.23
N LYS A 264 -1.80 -19.41 2.13
CA LYS A 264 -1.20 -20.74 2.32
C LYS A 264 -1.57 -21.34 3.68
N ARG A 265 -1.41 -20.56 4.76
CA ARG A 265 -1.78 -20.98 6.12
C ARG A 265 -3.25 -21.39 6.22
N ALA A 266 -4.16 -20.61 5.64
CA ALA A 266 -5.58 -20.96 5.60
C ALA A 266 -5.85 -22.30 4.89
N ARG A 267 -5.16 -22.55 3.77
CA ARG A 267 -5.24 -23.83 3.05
C ARG A 267 -4.64 -24.98 3.86
N GLU A 268 -3.53 -24.79 4.56
CA GLU A 268 -2.96 -25.82 5.44
C GLU A 268 -3.93 -26.21 6.57
N GLN A 269 -4.83 -25.31 6.97
CA GLN A 269 -5.91 -25.55 7.94
C GLN A 269 -7.21 -26.10 7.32
N ALA A 270 -7.18 -26.45 6.03
CA ALA A 270 -8.35 -26.89 5.27
C ALA A 270 -9.53 -25.90 5.22
N MET A 271 -9.25 -24.61 5.38
CA MET A 271 -10.26 -23.57 5.22
C MET A 271 -10.64 -23.38 3.75
N PRO A 272 -11.92 -23.13 3.44
CA PRO A 272 -12.32 -22.69 2.11
C PRO A 272 -11.68 -21.35 1.73
N VAL A 273 -11.10 -21.29 0.54
CA VAL A 273 -10.46 -20.10 -0.03
C VAL A 273 -11.19 -19.66 -1.29
N GLY A 274 -11.65 -18.41 -1.30
CA GLY A 274 -12.14 -17.71 -2.49
C GLY A 274 -11.10 -16.70 -2.98
N ILE A 275 -10.89 -16.60 -4.28
CA ILE A 275 -10.03 -15.59 -4.91
C ILE A 275 -10.77 -14.98 -6.09
N VAL A 276 -11.08 -13.68 -5.99
CA VAL A 276 -11.62 -12.89 -7.08
C VAL A 276 -10.52 -11.96 -7.57
N ASN A 277 -9.97 -12.20 -8.75
CA ASN A 277 -8.97 -11.33 -9.36
C ASN A 277 -9.03 -11.47 -10.88
N ILE A 278 -9.00 -10.36 -11.61
CA ILE A 278 -9.01 -10.39 -13.08
C ILE A 278 -7.71 -11.02 -13.60
N GLY A 279 -6.57 -10.61 -13.02
CA GLY A 279 -5.26 -11.13 -13.38
C GLY A 279 -4.95 -12.50 -12.78
N GLY A 280 -3.84 -13.10 -13.21
CA GLY A 280 -3.33 -14.34 -12.63
C GLY A 280 -2.95 -14.21 -11.16
N VAL A 281 -2.96 -15.34 -10.45
CA VAL A 281 -2.66 -15.40 -9.02
C VAL A 281 -1.51 -16.37 -8.77
N ARG A 282 -0.55 -15.96 -7.94
CA ARG A 282 0.60 -16.80 -7.58
C ARG A 282 0.13 -18.08 -6.88
N GLY A 283 0.55 -19.23 -7.43
CA GLY A 283 0.31 -20.52 -6.79
C GLY A 283 -1.15 -20.98 -6.84
N GLU A 284 -1.91 -20.57 -7.86
CA GLU A 284 -3.32 -20.91 -8.04
C GLU A 284 -3.58 -22.43 -7.92
N ASP A 285 -2.76 -23.27 -8.55
CA ASP A 285 -2.85 -24.74 -8.48
C ASP A 285 -2.73 -25.27 -7.04
N GLN A 286 -1.94 -24.62 -6.18
CA GLN A 286 -1.81 -25.03 -4.77
C GLN A 286 -3.09 -24.76 -3.98
N PHE A 287 -3.89 -23.78 -4.40
CA PHE A 287 -5.14 -23.43 -3.74
C PHE A 287 -6.34 -24.19 -4.29
N PHE A 288 -6.34 -24.58 -5.58
CA PHE A 288 -7.53 -25.13 -6.23
C PHE A 288 -7.33 -26.49 -6.90
N GLY A 289 -6.10 -26.97 -7.09
CA GLY A 289 -5.83 -28.23 -7.82
C GLY A 289 -6.38 -29.49 -7.16
N HIS A 290 -6.76 -29.41 -5.88
CA HIS A 290 -7.40 -30.50 -5.14
C HIS A 290 -8.93 -30.50 -5.27
N LEU A 291 -9.53 -29.46 -5.84
CA LEU A 291 -10.99 -29.33 -5.92
C LEU A 291 -11.55 -30.19 -7.05
N SER A 292 -12.67 -30.85 -6.78
CA SER A 292 -13.37 -31.64 -7.79
C SER A 292 -14.07 -30.74 -8.81
N THR A 293 -14.33 -31.27 -10.00
CA THR A 293 -15.14 -30.60 -11.03
C THR A 293 -16.59 -30.34 -10.60
N GLY A 294 -17.08 -31.04 -9.56
CA GLY A 294 -18.40 -30.85 -8.96
C GLY A 294 -18.45 -29.79 -7.85
N ASN A 295 -17.33 -29.12 -7.54
CA ASN A 295 -17.30 -28.07 -6.53
C ASN A 295 -18.27 -26.93 -6.89
N THR A 296 -19.12 -26.57 -5.93
CA THR A 296 -20.15 -25.52 -6.07
C THR A 296 -19.66 -24.13 -5.65
N GLY A 297 -18.37 -24.00 -5.32
CA GLY A 297 -17.79 -22.82 -4.69
C GLY A 297 -17.70 -22.92 -3.16
N LYS A 298 -18.26 -23.97 -2.56
CA LYS A 298 -18.27 -24.16 -1.09
C LYS A 298 -16.90 -24.44 -0.51
N GLU A 299 -16.08 -25.22 -1.23
CA GLU A 299 -14.73 -25.66 -0.81
C GLU A 299 -13.65 -24.68 -1.28
N GLY A 300 -13.93 -23.95 -2.36
CA GLY A 300 -13.10 -22.84 -2.84
C GLY A 300 -13.65 -22.25 -4.13
N LEU A 301 -13.24 -21.03 -4.45
CA LEU A 301 -13.70 -20.29 -5.62
C LEU A 301 -12.53 -19.54 -6.26
N ARG A 302 -12.39 -19.63 -7.57
CA ARG A 302 -11.54 -18.73 -8.37
C ARG A 302 -12.40 -18.02 -9.40
N CYS A 303 -12.36 -16.69 -9.42
CA CYS A 303 -13.21 -15.90 -10.29
C CYS A 303 -12.50 -14.66 -10.86
N ALA A 304 -12.60 -14.44 -12.17
CA ALA A 304 -12.10 -13.23 -12.82
C ALA A 304 -13.27 -12.25 -13.05
N HIS A 305 -13.47 -11.32 -12.11
CA HIS A 305 -14.49 -10.28 -12.18
C HIS A 305 -13.97 -8.93 -11.70
N ILE A 306 -14.58 -7.86 -12.22
CA ILE A 306 -14.41 -6.48 -11.76
C ILE A 306 -15.06 -6.35 -10.38
N LEU A 307 -14.29 -5.92 -9.38
CA LEU A 307 -14.75 -5.89 -7.98
C LEU A 307 -15.81 -4.80 -7.76
N GLU A 308 -15.67 -3.67 -8.46
CA GLU A 308 -16.57 -2.52 -8.42
C GLU A 308 -17.98 -2.86 -8.90
N GLU A 309 -18.14 -3.93 -9.70
CA GLU A 309 -19.43 -4.42 -10.18
C GLU A 309 -19.92 -5.61 -9.36
N MET A 310 -19.03 -6.59 -9.10
CA MET A 310 -19.39 -7.85 -8.47
C MET A 310 -19.76 -7.67 -6.99
N LEU A 311 -18.97 -6.91 -6.22
CA LEU A 311 -19.18 -6.81 -4.77
C LEU A 311 -20.48 -6.07 -4.41
N PRO A 312 -20.86 -4.95 -5.06
CA PRO A 312 -22.17 -4.34 -4.80
C PRO A 312 -23.35 -5.27 -5.12
N SER A 313 -23.23 -6.06 -6.20
CA SER A 313 -24.24 -7.06 -6.56
C SER A 313 -24.34 -8.15 -5.49
N LEU A 314 -23.20 -8.64 -4.99
CA LEU A 314 -23.14 -9.61 -3.90
C LEU A 314 -23.78 -9.06 -2.60
N VAL A 315 -23.50 -7.80 -2.25
CA VAL A 315 -24.12 -7.13 -1.09
C VAL A 315 -25.64 -7.10 -1.25
N THR A 316 -26.14 -6.78 -2.44
CA THR A 316 -27.57 -6.73 -2.73
C THR A 316 -28.24 -8.09 -2.51
N GLU A 317 -27.66 -9.15 -3.08
CA GLU A 317 -28.12 -10.54 -2.92
C GLU A 317 -28.13 -10.99 -1.46
N LEU A 318 -27.04 -10.76 -0.73
CA LEU A 318 -26.91 -11.17 0.67
C LEU A 318 -27.84 -10.38 1.61
N SER A 319 -28.10 -9.11 1.30
CA SER A 319 -29.03 -8.28 2.06
C SER A 319 -30.47 -8.78 1.92
N GLN A 320 -30.87 -9.19 0.71
CA GLN A 320 -32.20 -9.75 0.46
C GLN A 320 -32.41 -11.09 1.20
N ARG A 321 -31.37 -11.93 1.25
CA ARG A 321 -31.38 -13.22 1.98
C ARG A 321 -31.39 -13.05 3.51
N SER A 322 -30.87 -11.93 4.02
CA SER A 322 -30.77 -11.64 5.46
C SER A 322 -32.08 -11.17 6.11
N THR A 323 -33.22 -11.22 5.41
CA THR A 323 -34.55 -10.83 5.93
C THR A 323 -35.14 -11.82 6.95
N ALA A 324 -34.42 -12.87 7.34
CA ALA A 324 -34.73 -13.67 8.53
C ALA A 324 -34.15 -12.98 9.78
N PRO A 325 -34.92 -12.81 10.88
CA PRO A 325 -34.46 -12.05 12.05
C PRO A 325 -33.21 -12.70 12.66
N LEU A 326 -32.10 -11.96 12.61
CA LEU A 326 -30.88 -12.29 13.35
C LEU A 326 -31.22 -12.28 14.84
N THR A 327 -31.18 -13.45 15.48
CA THR A 327 -31.32 -13.54 16.94
C THR A 327 -30.17 -12.75 17.58
N ALA A 328 -30.51 -11.90 18.54
CA ALA A 328 -29.66 -10.87 19.14
C ALA A 328 -28.44 -11.39 19.94
N SER A 329 -27.99 -12.63 19.72
CA SER A 329 -26.96 -13.28 20.56
C SER A 329 -25.58 -13.40 19.91
N ALA A 330 -25.29 -12.67 18.82
CA ALA A 330 -23.96 -12.64 18.20
C ALA A 330 -23.37 -11.21 18.10
N MET A 331 -23.91 -10.24 18.85
CA MET A 331 -23.29 -8.92 18.98
C MET A 331 -22.08 -8.97 19.93
N ALA A 332 -21.01 -9.62 19.49
CA ALA A 332 -19.71 -9.45 20.12
C ALA A 332 -19.13 -8.08 19.72
N ARG A 333 -19.45 -7.09 20.57
CA ARG A 333 -18.98 -5.69 20.60
C ARG A 333 -19.47 -4.78 19.46
N PRO A 334 -20.21 -3.69 19.77
CA PRO A 334 -20.48 -2.65 18.80
C PRO A 334 -19.17 -2.05 18.27
N PHE A 335 -19.19 -1.66 17.00
CA PHE A 335 -18.14 -0.87 16.36
C PHE A 335 -17.79 0.33 17.25
N VAL A 336 -16.56 0.36 17.76
CA VAL A 336 -15.97 1.53 18.42
C VAL A 336 -15.05 2.15 17.37
N PRO A 337 -15.38 3.33 16.82
CA PRO A 337 -14.46 4.06 15.95
C PRO A 337 -13.13 4.25 16.67
N ALA A 338 -12.01 4.20 15.93
CA ALA A 338 -10.73 4.62 16.50
C ALA A 338 -10.86 6.06 17.04
N PRO A 339 -10.17 6.44 18.13
CA PRO A 339 -10.33 7.75 18.79
C PRO A 339 -9.97 8.99 17.93
N TRP A 340 -9.69 8.81 16.65
CA TRP A 340 -9.25 9.84 15.71
C TRP A 340 -10.02 9.80 14.38
N ALA A 341 -11.17 9.12 14.32
CA ALA A 341 -12.10 9.18 13.20
C ALA A 341 -12.81 10.54 13.11
#